data_AF-A0A8J5VH75-F1
#
_entry.id   AF-A0A8J5VH75-F1
#
_cell.length_a   1.000
_cell.length_b   1.000
_cell.length_c   1.000
_cell.angle_alpha   90.00
_cell.angle_beta   90.00
_cell.angle_gamma   90.00
#
_symmetry.space_group_name_H-M   'P 1'
#
loop_
_entity.id
_entity.type
_entity.pdbx_description
1 polymer ?
#
loop_
_entity_poly.entity_id
_entity_poly.type
_entity_poly.pdbx_seq_one_letter_code
_entity_poly.pdbx_strand_id
1 'polypeptide(L)'
;MVIVVAEGAGQDLIAKSMNLADTHDASGNKLLLDVGLWLCHKIKEHFKKKANSPITLKYIDPTYMIRAVPSNASDNVYCSLLAHSAIHGAMAGYTGFTVAPVNGRHAYIPFYRITERQNKVVITDRMWARVLCSTNQPCFLSHEDVEKAGQDDEEPNVPLVEGDNSLIKASPLL
;
A
#
# COMPACT_ATOMS: atom_id res chain seq x y z
N MET A 1 24.05 9.83 -8.21
CA MET A 1 22.71 9.31 -8.55
C MET A 1 22.27 8.40 -7.42
N VAL A 2 21.06 8.61 -6.89
CA VAL A 2 20.44 7.74 -5.89
C VAL A 2 19.17 7.19 -6.52
N ILE A 3 18.95 5.88 -6.40
CA ILE A 3 17.75 5.22 -6.91
C ILE A 3 17.06 4.59 -5.70
N VAL A 4 15.79 4.89 -5.53
CA VAL A 4 14.92 4.27 -4.53
C VAL A 4 13.94 3.38 -5.27
N VAL A 5 13.78 2.15 -4.79
CA VAL A 5 12.95 1.13 -5.44
C VAL A 5 12.10 0.46 -4.36
N ALA A 6 10.80 0.34 -4.60
CA ALA A 6 9.91 -0.43 -3.75
C ALA A 6 10.08 -1.93 -4.01
N GLU A 7 9.95 -2.77 -2.98
CA GLU A 7 10.11 -4.23 -3.09
C GLU A 7 9.18 -4.88 -4.13
N GLY A 8 7.97 -4.31 -4.31
CA GLY A 8 7.00 -4.79 -5.30
C GLY A 8 7.22 -4.26 -6.72
N ALA A 9 8.22 -3.41 -6.96
CA ALA A 9 8.39 -2.76 -8.26
C ALA A 9 8.96 -3.73 -9.31
N GLY A 10 8.35 -3.76 -10.51
CA GLY A 10 8.94 -4.45 -11.66
C GLY A 10 8.97 -5.98 -11.56
N GLN A 11 8.15 -6.59 -10.70
CA GLN A 11 8.08 -8.05 -10.54
C GLN A 11 7.79 -8.77 -11.87
N ASP A 12 6.95 -8.20 -12.73
CA ASP A 12 6.66 -8.75 -14.06
C ASP A 12 7.90 -8.78 -14.99
N LEU A 13 8.76 -7.77 -14.88
CA LEU A 13 10.00 -7.70 -15.68
C LEU A 13 11.01 -8.73 -15.20
N ILE A 14 11.09 -8.95 -13.89
CA ILE A 14 11.98 -9.94 -13.28
C ILE A 14 11.52 -11.34 -13.66
N ALA A 15 10.23 -11.64 -13.50
CA ALA A 15 9.63 -12.92 -13.85
C ALA A 15 9.90 -13.29 -15.32
N LYS A 16 9.70 -12.35 -16.25
CA LYS A 16 10.03 -12.53 -17.68
C LYS A 16 11.51 -12.77 -17.93
N SER A 17 12.39 -12.13 -17.16
CA SER A 17 13.84 -12.25 -17.34
C SER A 17 14.42 -13.56 -16.80
N MET A 18 13.78 -14.15 -15.79
CA MET A 18 14.30 -15.31 -15.07
C MET A 18 13.52 -16.62 -15.32
N ASN A 19 12.41 -16.59 -16.07
CA ASN A 19 11.53 -17.75 -16.31
C ASN A 19 11.17 -18.50 -15.01
N LEU A 20 11.05 -17.78 -13.89
CA LEU A 20 10.78 -18.38 -12.59
C LEU A 20 9.27 -18.58 -12.40
N ALA A 21 8.90 -19.75 -11.89
CA ALA A 21 7.54 -20.08 -11.49
C ALA A 21 7.12 -19.29 -10.23
N ASP A 22 5.82 -19.00 -10.11
CA ASP A 22 5.22 -18.34 -8.96
C ASP A 22 5.41 -19.17 -7.68
N THR A 23 6.45 -18.85 -6.92
CA THR A 23 6.65 -19.40 -5.59
C THR A 23 5.72 -18.69 -4.60
N HIS A 24 5.07 -19.48 -3.74
CA HIS A 24 4.17 -18.97 -2.71
C HIS A 24 4.76 -19.27 -1.34
N ASP A 25 4.51 -18.39 -0.38
CA ASP A 25 4.84 -18.61 1.03
C ASP A 25 3.86 -19.61 1.69
N ALA A 26 4.13 -19.98 2.94
CA ALA A 26 3.25 -20.89 3.70
C ALA A 26 1.87 -20.30 4.01
N SER A 27 1.69 -18.99 3.84
CA SER A 27 0.44 -18.26 4.04
C SER A 27 -0.35 -18.07 2.73
N GLY A 28 0.18 -18.54 1.59
CA GLY A 28 -0.44 -18.40 0.27
C GLY A 28 -0.16 -17.07 -0.43
N ASN A 29 0.73 -16.22 0.09
CA ASN A 29 1.16 -15.00 -0.60
C ASN A 29 2.22 -15.32 -1.66
N LYS A 30 2.17 -14.62 -2.80
CA LYS A 30 3.21 -14.68 -3.81
C LYS A 30 4.53 -14.16 -3.24
N LEU A 31 5.58 -14.97 -3.30
CA LEU A 31 6.91 -14.59 -2.85
C LEU A 31 7.50 -13.59 -3.85
N LEU A 32 7.79 -12.39 -3.37
CA LEU A 32 8.41 -11.36 -4.20
C LEU A 32 9.88 -11.68 -4.44
N LEU A 33 10.33 -11.47 -5.68
CA LEU A 33 11.73 -11.59 -6.05
C LEU A 33 12.48 -10.33 -5.62
N ASP A 34 13.77 -10.47 -5.26
CA ASP A 34 14.60 -9.33 -4.86
C ASP A 34 14.94 -8.43 -6.07
N VAL A 35 14.15 -7.36 -6.21
CA VAL A 35 14.31 -6.34 -7.23
C VAL A 35 15.63 -5.57 -7.07
N GLY A 36 16.07 -5.39 -5.83
CA GLY A 36 17.26 -4.62 -5.51
C GLY A 36 18.51 -5.27 -6.10
N LEU A 37 18.73 -6.54 -5.79
CA LEU A 37 19.85 -7.30 -6.34
C LEU A 37 19.75 -7.46 -7.86
N TRP A 38 18.55 -7.71 -8.39
CA TRP A 38 18.32 -7.82 -9.83
C TRP A 38 18.71 -6.53 -10.57
N LEU A 39 18.26 -5.37 -10.07
CA LEU A 39 18.56 -4.07 -10.66
C LEU A 39 20.06 -3.76 -10.59
N CYS A 40 20.71 -4.08 -9.47
CA CYS A 40 22.15 -3.92 -9.32
C CYS A 40 22.94 -4.69 -10.38
N HIS A 41 22.54 -5.93 -10.67
CA HIS A 41 23.15 -6.73 -11.73
C HIS A 41 22.92 -6.12 -13.12
N LYS A 42 21.71 -5.67 -13.42
CA LYS A 42 21.38 -5.06 -14.73
C LYS A 42 22.11 -3.75 -14.98
N ILE A 43 22.25 -2.90 -13.97
CA ILE A 43 23.03 -1.66 -14.08
C ILE A 43 24.50 -1.99 -14.37
N LYS A 44 25.11 -2.92 -13.61
CA LYS A 44 26.49 -3.35 -13.85
C LYS A 44 26.69 -3.91 -15.26
N GLU A 45 25.75 -4.72 -15.74
CA GLU A 45 25.75 -5.28 -17.09
C GLU A 45 25.69 -4.17 -18.17
N HIS A 46 24.81 -3.19 -18.01
CA HIS A 46 24.63 -2.08 -18.95
C HIS A 46 25.91 -1.24 -19.11
N PHE A 47 26.54 -0.85 -18.00
CA PHE A 47 27.75 -0.02 -18.04
C PHE A 47 28.98 -0.78 -18.55
N LYS A 48 29.07 -2.10 -18.30
CA LYS A 48 30.07 -2.96 -18.93
C LYS A 48 29.93 -2.97 -20.46
N LYS A 49 28.70 -3.09 -20.97
CA LYS A 49 28.42 -3.17 -22.41
C LYS A 49 28.61 -1.84 -23.15
N LYS A 50 28.15 -0.73 -22.58
CA LYS A 50 28.01 0.54 -23.31
C LYS A 50 29.21 1.46 -23.24
N ALA A 51 29.95 1.47 -22.13
CA ALA A 51 30.94 2.51 -21.85
C ALA A 51 32.30 1.99 -21.34
N ASN A 52 32.43 0.68 -21.07
CA ASN A 52 33.59 0.06 -20.40
C ASN A 52 34.12 0.88 -19.21
N SER A 53 33.22 1.63 -18.55
CA SER A 53 33.56 2.61 -17.53
C SER A 53 33.38 1.97 -16.15
N PRO A 54 34.36 2.05 -15.24
CA PRO A 54 34.21 1.52 -13.90
C PRO A 54 33.14 2.31 -13.12
N ILE A 55 32.12 1.63 -12.62
CA ILE A 55 31.09 2.20 -11.74
C ILE A 55 31.22 1.65 -10.33
N THR A 56 31.06 2.51 -9.33
CA THR A 56 30.94 2.11 -7.92
C THR A 56 29.47 2.09 -7.55
N LEU A 57 28.89 0.89 -7.47
CA LEU A 57 27.51 0.69 -7.06
C LEU A 57 27.47 0.16 -5.62
N LYS A 58 26.76 0.86 -4.74
CA LYS A 58 26.48 0.42 -3.37
C LYS A 58 25.00 0.11 -3.24
N TYR A 59 24.70 -1.12 -2.83
CA TYR A 59 23.34 -1.56 -2.53
C TYR A 59 23.11 -1.42 -1.03
N ILE A 60 21.96 -0.87 -0.65
CA ILE A 60 21.54 -0.71 0.74
C ILE A 60 20.12 -1.23 0.84
N ASP A 61 19.91 -2.26 1.65
CA ASP A 61 18.59 -2.77 2.01
C ASP A 61 18.28 -2.41 3.46
N PRO A 62 17.46 -1.37 3.70
CA PRO A 62 17.10 -0.96 5.04
C PRO A 62 15.89 -1.70 5.59
N THR A 63 15.39 -2.78 4.99
CA THR A 63 14.13 -3.46 5.37
C THR A 63 14.06 -3.79 6.86
N TYR A 64 15.11 -4.41 7.42
CA TYR A 64 15.15 -4.68 8.86
C TYR A 64 15.36 -3.42 9.68
N MET A 65 16.12 -2.45 9.18
CA MET A 65 16.38 -1.19 9.87
C MET A 65 15.11 -0.36 10.03
N ILE A 66 14.19 -0.38 9.06
CA ILE A 66 12.94 0.38 9.16
C ILE A 66 11.87 -0.35 9.97
N ARG A 67 11.87 -1.69 9.99
CA ARG A 67 10.83 -2.49 10.66
C ARG A 67 11.17 -2.88 12.10
N ALA A 68 12.45 -2.93 12.48
CA ALA A 68 12.89 -3.39 13.81
C ALA A 68 13.29 -2.25 14.76
N VAL A 69 13.16 -1.00 14.33
CA VAL A 69 13.45 0.18 15.16
C VAL A 69 12.25 0.51 16.05
N PRO A 70 12.48 0.97 17.30
CA PRO A 70 11.39 1.41 18.18
C PRO A 70 10.57 2.54 17.55
N SER A 71 9.27 2.53 17.84
CA SER A 71 8.32 3.54 17.36
C SER A 71 8.68 4.94 17.84
N ASN A 72 8.46 5.93 16.97
CA ASN A 72 8.61 7.33 17.32
C ASN A 72 7.46 7.79 18.25
N ALA A 73 7.58 9.00 18.81
CA ALA A 73 6.57 9.53 19.73
C ALA A 73 5.17 9.65 19.09
N SER A 74 5.08 10.06 17.82
CA SER A 74 3.80 10.16 17.11
C SER A 74 3.14 8.80 16.91
N ASP A 75 3.91 7.77 16.55
CA ASP A 75 3.43 6.41 16.36
C ASP A 75 3.01 5.79 17.69
N ASN A 76 3.71 6.10 18.79
CA ASN A 76 3.30 5.67 20.12
C ASN A 76 1.93 6.23 20.51
N VAL A 77 1.71 7.52 20.28
CA VAL A 77 0.41 8.16 20.56
C VAL A 77 -0.66 7.56 19.65
N TYR A 78 -0.36 7.40 18.37
CA TYR A 78 -1.28 6.87 17.39
C TYR A 78 -1.70 5.42 17.69
N CYS A 79 -0.74 4.53 17.98
CA CYS A 79 -1.00 3.15 18.38
C CYS A 79 -1.83 3.08 19.67
N SER A 80 -1.56 3.95 20.65
CA SER A 80 -2.36 4.02 21.89
C SER A 80 -3.81 4.42 21.62
N LEU A 81 -4.05 5.42 20.76
CA LEU A 81 -5.40 5.85 20.39
C LEU A 81 -6.16 4.76 19.63
N LEU A 82 -5.51 4.07 18.70
CA LEU A 82 -6.08 2.92 18.00
C LEU A 82 -6.44 1.79 18.97
N ALA A 83 -5.54 1.46 19.91
CA ALA A 83 -5.77 0.43 20.91
C ALA A 83 -6.96 0.76 21.83
N HIS A 84 -7.03 1.98 22.37
CA HIS A 84 -8.15 2.41 23.21
C HIS A 84 -9.48 2.35 22.47
N SER A 85 -9.50 2.83 21.22
CA SER A 85 -10.70 2.78 20.38
C SER A 85 -11.13 1.34 20.10
N ALA A 86 -10.18 0.44 19.83
CA ALA A 86 -10.47 -0.97 19.58
C ALA A 86 -11.06 -1.64 20.83
N ILE A 87 -10.50 -1.36 22.01
CA ILE A 87 -11.00 -1.86 23.29
C ILE A 87 -12.41 -1.34 23.55
N HIS A 88 -12.66 -0.04 23.37
CA HIS A 88 -14.01 0.53 23.55
C HIS A 88 -15.03 -0.12 22.62
N GLY A 89 -14.69 -0.34 21.34
CA GLY A 89 -15.56 -1.03 20.41
C GLY A 89 -15.84 -2.49 20.82
N ALA A 90 -14.81 -3.20 21.28
CA ALA A 90 -14.96 -4.57 21.79
C ALA A 90 -15.82 -4.63 23.06
N MET A 91 -15.62 -3.71 24.01
CA MET A 91 -16.40 -3.61 25.25
C MET A 91 -17.86 -3.20 25.00
N ALA A 92 -18.14 -2.48 23.90
CA ALA A 92 -19.50 -2.20 23.44
C ALA A 92 -20.17 -3.40 22.77
N GLY A 93 -19.46 -4.53 22.59
CA GLY A 93 -19.98 -5.75 21.97
C GLY A 93 -19.86 -5.79 20.45
N TYR A 94 -19.13 -4.85 19.83
CA TYR A 94 -18.87 -4.90 18.39
C TYR A 94 -17.83 -5.97 18.06
N THR A 95 -17.99 -6.62 16.91
CA THR A 95 -17.06 -7.64 16.39
C THR A 95 -16.88 -7.47 14.89
N GLY A 96 -15.83 -8.06 14.31
CA GLY A 96 -15.63 -8.03 12.85
C GLY A 96 -15.22 -6.66 12.28
N PHE A 97 -14.60 -5.80 13.08
CA PHE A 97 -14.17 -4.46 12.69
C PHE A 97 -12.68 -4.22 12.97
N THR A 98 -12.09 -3.26 12.26
CA THR A 98 -10.81 -2.63 12.60
C THR A 98 -11.04 -1.16 12.99
N VAL A 99 -10.06 -0.55 13.65
CA VAL A 99 -10.04 0.89 13.87
C VAL A 99 -9.02 1.53 12.93
N ALA A 100 -9.42 2.59 12.24
CA ALA A 100 -8.50 3.44 11.49
C ALA A 100 -8.96 4.91 11.54
N PRO A 101 -8.04 5.88 11.34
CA PRO A 101 -8.41 7.27 11.16
C PRO A 101 -9.06 7.48 9.79
N VAL A 102 -10.25 8.07 9.78
CA VAL A 102 -10.96 8.51 8.58
C VAL A 102 -11.24 9.99 8.75
N ASN A 103 -10.69 10.83 7.85
CA ASN A 103 -10.83 12.28 7.89
C ASN A 103 -10.51 12.91 9.27
N GLY A 104 -9.44 12.42 9.91
CA GLY A 104 -8.98 12.93 11.21
C GLY A 104 -9.74 12.42 12.44
N ARG A 105 -10.65 11.45 12.28
CA ARG A 105 -11.38 10.81 13.40
C ARG A 105 -11.18 9.30 13.37
N HIS A 106 -11.07 8.65 14.53
CA HIS A 106 -11.01 7.19 14.60
C HIS A 106 -12.40 6.60 14.35
N ALA A 107 -12.51 5.75 13.33
CA ALA A 107 -13.74 5.10 12.93
C ALA A 107 -13.62 3.57 13.01
N TYR A 108 -14.74 2.91 13.25
CA TYR A 108 -14.86 1.46 13.16
C TYR A 108 -15.18 1.07 11.72
N ILE A 109 -14.31 0.27 11.10
CA ILE A 109 -14.43 -0.14 9.71
C ILE A 109 -14.61 -1.66 9.67
N PRO A 110 -15.70 -2.19 9.09
CA PRO A 110 -15.90 -3.64 8.97
C PRO A 110 -14.85 -4.31 8.07
N PHE A 111 -14.50 -5.56 8.37
CA PHE A 111 -13.48 -6.30 7.60
C PHE A 111 -13.79 -6.44 6.11
N TYR A 112 -15.05 -6.70 5.76
CA TYR A 112 -15.43 -6.86 4.35
C TYR A 112 -15.13 -5.61 3.52
N ARG A 113 -15.31 -4.40 4.09
CA ARG A 113 -14.97 -3.14 3.42
C ARG A 113 -13.47 -2.90 3.26
N ILE A 114 -12.66 -3.37 4.21
CA ILE A 114 -11.20 -3.19 4.18
C ILE A 114 -10.59 -4.08 3.10
N THR A 115 -11.13 -5.27 2.90
CA THR A 115 -10.64 -6.22 1.90
C THR A 115 -11.10 -5.90 0.48
N GLU A 116 -12.15 -5.07 0.31
CA GLU A 116 -12.70 -4.71 -1.01
C GLU A 116 -11.72 -3.89 -1.87
N ARG A 117 -10.98 -2.96 -1.26
CA ARG A 117 -10.11 -2.02 -2.00
C ARG A 117 -8.77 -1.85 -1.29
N GLN A 118 -7.72 -1.71 -2.09
CA GLN A 118 -6.39 -1.36 -1.62
C GLN A 118 -6.08 0.09 -1.99
N ASN A 119 -5.47 0.83 -1.08
CA ASN A 119 -5.06 2.19 -1.36
C ASN A 119 -3.84 2.19 -2.29
N LYS A 120 -3.96 2.84 -3.46
CA LYS A 120 -2.89 2.97 -4.44
C LYS A 120 -2.44 4.43 -4.50
N VAL A 121 -1.17 4.64 -4.87
CA VAL A 121 -0.68 6.00 -5.12
C VAL A 121 -1.37 6.52 -6.37
N VAL A 122 -2.11 7.61 -6.22
CA VAL A 122 -2.75 8.31 -7.34
C VAL A 122 -1.67 9.10 -8.09
N ILE A 123 -1.35 8.64 -9.30
CA ILE A 123 -0.30 9.21 -10.16
C ILE A 123 -0.67 10.59 -10.73
N THR A 124 -1.94 10.97 -10.71
CA THR A 124 -2.43 12.28 -11.17
C THR A 124 -2.40 13.34 -10.08
N ASP A 125 -2.22 12.94 -8.82
CA ASP A 125 -2.32 13.84 -7.68
C ASP A 125 -1.06 14.70 -7.48
N ARG A 126 -1.25 15.82 -6.77
CA ARG A 126 -0.21 16.76 -6.33
C ARG A 126 0.94 16.06 -5.61
N MET A 127 0.68 15.00 -4.85
CA MET A 127 1.75 14.26 -4.16
C MET A 127 2.72 13.63 -5.17
N TRP A 128 2.22 12.97 -6.20
CA TRP A 128 3.07 12.36 -7.23
C TRP A 128 3.79 13.41 -8.08
N ALA A 129 3.08 14.48 -8.47
CA ALA A 129 3.69 15.60 -9.18
C ALA A 129 4.85 16.23 -8.40
N ARG A 130 4.73 16.34 -7.06
CA ARG A 130 5.83 16.82 -6.20
C ARG A 130 7.05 15.91 -6.28
N VAL A 131 6.86 14.58 -6.24
CA VAL A 131 7.95 13.62 -6.35
C VAL A 131 8.68 13.76 -7.70
N LEU A 132 7.94 13.86 -8.80
CA LEU A 132 8.52 14.06 -10.14
C LEU A 132 9.33 15.37 -10.22
N CYS A 133 8.76 16.48 -9.75
CA CYS A 133 9.44 17.78 -9.75
C CYS A 133 10.69 17.79 -8.86
N SER A 134 10.65 17.16 -7.69
CA SER A 134 11.81 17.12 -6.78
C SER A 134 12.93 16.19 -7.26
N THR A 135 12.59 15.11 -7.96
CA THR A 135 13.57 14.14 -8.48
C THR A 135 14.05 14.48 -9.89
N ASN A 136 13.40 15.44 -10.57
CA ASN A 136 13.60 15.78 -11.97
C ASN A 136 13.50 14.55 -12.90
N GLN A 137 12.69 13.56 -12.52
CA GLN A 137 12.42 12.38 -13.33
C GLN A 137 11.46 12.75 -14.48
N PRO A 138 11.70 12.23 -15.70
CA PRO A 138 10.75 12.42 -16.79
C PRO A 138 9.43 11.71 -16.46
N CYS A 139 8.33 12.31 -16.87
CA CYS A 139 7.03 11.64 -16.79
C CYS A 139 6.99 10.53 -17.85
N PHE A 140 6.83 9.27 -17.42
CA PHE A 140 6.70 8.12 -18.30
C PHE A 140 5.24 7.76 -18.62
N LEU A 141 4.28 8.62 -18.23
CA LEU A 141 2.86 8.37 -18.43
C LEU A 141 2.45 8.64 -19.87
N SER A 142 1.75 7.69 -20.47
CA SER A 142 1.01 7.93 -21.72
C SER A 142 -0.35 8.58 -21.43
N HIS A 143 -0.98 9.16 -22.45
CA HIS A 143 -2.33 9.74 -22.30
C HIS A 143 -3.34 8.71 -21.78
N GLU A 144 -3.22 7.46 -22.23
CA GLU A 144 -4.09 6.34 -21.83
C GLU A 144 -3.93 5.97 -20.34
N ASP A 145 -2.74 6.12 -19.78
CA ASP A 145 -2.49 5.82 -18.36
C ASP A 145 -3.11 6.88 -17.44
N VAL A 146 -3.18 8.13 -17.90
CA VAL A 146 -3.82 9.24 -17.19
C VAL A 146 -5.34 9.09 -17.20
N GLU A 147 -5.93 8.67 -18.33
CA GLU A 147 -7.37 8.43 -18.44
C GLU A 147 -7.84 7.26 -17.57
N LYS A 148 -7.09 6.15 -17.55
CA LYS A 148 -7.39 5.00 -16.67
C LYS A 148 -7.33 5.38 -15.19
N ALA A 149 -6.36 6.19 -14.79
CA ALA A 149 -6.23 6.63 -13.41
C ALA A 149 -7.43 7.49 -12.94
N GLY A 150 -8.09 8.22 -13.85
CA GLY A 150 -9.29 8.99 -13.52
C GLY A 150 -10.58 8.16 -13.40
N GLN A 151 -10.62 6.95 -13.97
CA GLN A 151 -11.79 6.07 -13.95
C GLN A 151 -11.85 5.18 -12.68
N ASP A 152 -10.70 4.83 -12.12
CA ASP A 152 -10.61 4.04 -10.88
C ASP A 152 -11.17 4.79 -9.64
N ASP A 153 -11.32 6.12 -9.74
CA ASP A 153 -11.85 7.01 -8.70
C ASP A 153 -13.39 7.12 -8.72
N GLU A 154 -14.10 6.55 -9.70
CA GLU A 154 -15.57 6.50 -9.65
C GLU A 154 -16.03 5.54 -8.55
N GLU A 155 -16.76 6.08 -7.56
CA GLU A 155 -17.36 5.29 -6.49
C GLU A 155 -18.26 4.19 -7.08
N PRO A 156 -18.18 2.94 -6.58
CA PRO A 156 -19.16 1.95 -6.96
C PRO A 156 -20.49 2.41 -6.37
N ASN A 157 -21.52 2.52 -7.19
CA ASN A 157 -22.88 2.87 -6.77
C ASN A 157 -23.36 1.83 -5.74
N VAL A 158 -23.15 2.10 -4.45
CA VAL A 158 -23.62 1.24 -3.37
C VAL A 158 -25.08 1.62 -3.14
N PRO A 159 -26.04 0.68 -3.30
CA PRO A 159 -27.40 0.95 -2.86
C PRO A 159 -27.36 1.28 -1.36
N LEU A 160 -27.88 2.45 -0.99
CA LEU A 160 -28.21 2.73 0.39
C LEU A 160 -29.15 1.62 0.84
N VAL A 161 -28.72 0.81 1.80
CA VAL A 161 -29.64 -0.14 2.44
C VAL A 161 -30.67 0.72 3.18
N GLU A 162 -31.83 0.90 2.56
CA GLU A 162 -33.03 1.39 3.23
C GLU A 162 -33.37 0.35 4.31
N GLY A 163 -32.85 0.60 5.51
CA GLY A 163 -33.25 -0.16 6.69
C GLY A 163 -34.71 0.16 6.98
N ASP A 164 -35.58 -0.80 6.73
CA ASP A 164 -36.96 -0.81 7.22
C ASP A 164 -36.96 -0.53 8.72
N ASN A 165 -37.40 0.67 9.10
CA ASN A 165 -37.79 1.03 10.45
C ASN A 165 -39.08 0.26 10.81
N SER A 166 -38.95 -1.05 11.01
CA SER A 166 -40.00 -1.84 11.63
C SER A 166 -39.88 -1.70 13.15
N LEU A 167 -40.78 -0.87 13.66
CA LEU A 167 -41.12 -0.66 15.06
C LEU A 167 -40.94 -1.94 15.91
N ILE A 168 -39.94 -1.94 16.79
CA ILE A 168 -39.92 -2.81 17.95
C ILE A 168 -41.11 -2.37 18.81
N LYS A 169 -42.24 -3.05 18.66
CA LYS A 169 -43.34 -2.97 19.63
C LYS A 169 -42.78 -3.35 20.98
N ALA A 170 -42.77 -2.40 21.90
CA ALA A 170 -42.54 -2.65 23.31
C ALA A 170 -43.53 -3.71 23.81
N SER A 171 -43.01 -4.84 24.28
CA SER A 171 -43.77 -5.80 25.06
C SER A 171 -44.00 -5.22 26.47
N PRO A 172 -45.24 -5.14 26.96
CA PRO A 172 -45.52 -4.58 28.27
C PRO A 172 -45.08 -5.55 29.38
N LEU A 173 -44.59 -4.93 30.45
CA LEU A 173 -44.14 -5.54 31.71
C LEU A 173 -45.15 -6.56 32.27
N LEU A 174 -44.63 -7.75 32.62
CA LEU A 174 -45.04 -8.58 33.74
C LEU A 174 -43.78 -9.22 34.33
#